data_AF-A0A950L7G9-F1
#
_entry.id   AF-A0A950L7G9-F1
#
_cell.length_a   1.000
_cell.length_b   1.000
_cell.length_c   1.000
_cell.angle_alpha   90.00
_cell.angle_beta   90.00
_cell.angle_gamma   90.00
#
_symmetry.space_group_name_H-M   'P 1'
#
loop_
_entity.id
_entity.type
_entity.pdbx_description
1 polymer ?
#
loop_
_entity_poly.entity_id
_entity_poly.type
_entity_poly.pdbx_seq_one_letter_code
_entity_poly.pdbx_strand_id
1 'polypeptide(L)'
;MLWSTHGLGLHTTGEPTQDVITIEYNGFLVDREWVGRAEPEALAFLTRGITVSRQRRDEVHLKGVTSEYECFLPSSTLAHIASRKPSWRVDLASVRASGRPYLQHISANTRQQIRRAIRLYEKRGKLAAKWAADDVEAARFLEGFKELHQRYWTSRGEPGGFAYPFFEGFVRRLAQCCILRGTIEMVEVSCGSEPIGYVCNFLHKGHVYAYQTGLRYDPDPKLKPGLVSHYLCIEHHLQRGGHTYDFMAGDARYKASLGEPGPEMLHLIVQRPTIALRTELALRRTKQKLNDLGQKARPLLERHPAELRLQERATADMDDPNQGREALRSLE
;
A
#
# COMPACT_ATOMS: atom_id res chain seq x y z
N MET A 1 -4.64 -23.78 -18.31
CA MET A 1 -4.61 -24.33 -16.93
C MET A 1 -5.11 -25.76 -17.04
N LEU A 2 -4.29 -26.77 -16.71
CA LEU A 2 -4.62 -28.18 -16.97
C LEU A 2 -5.56 -28.81 -15.93
N TRP A 3 -5.87 -28.11 -14.83
CA TRP A 3 -6.71 -28.59 -13.72
C TRP A 3 -7.32 -27.38 -13.00
N SER A 4 -8.54 -27.51 -12.47
CA SER A 4 -9.16 -26.52 -11.58
C SER A 4 -8.72 -26.76 -10.13
N THR A 5 -8.25 -25.73 -9.43
CA THR A 5 -7.98 -25.78 -7.98
C THR A 5 -9.15 -25.22 -7.19
N HIS A 6 -9.39 -25.77 -6.00
CA HIS A 6 -10.36 -25.22 -5.06
C HIS A 6 -9.66 -24.41 -3.95
N GLY A 7 -9.71 -23.08 -4.07
CA GLY A 7 -9.16 -22.16 -3.08
C GLY A 7 -10.08 -21.91 -1.88
N LEU A 8 -9.50 -21.71 -0.71
CA LEU A 8 -10.14 -21.21 0.50
C LEU A 8 -9.51 -19.87 0.88
N GLY A 9 -10.30 -18.81 0.92
CA GLY A 9 -9.83 -17.49 1.36
C GLY A 9 -9.98 -17.30 2.87
N LEU A 10 -8.92 -16.88 3.56
CA LEU A 10 -8.99 -16.48 4.97
C LEU A 10 -9.64 -15.08 5.06
N HIS A 11 -10.82 -15.00 5.70
CA HIS A 11 -11.64 -13.80 5.87
C HIS A 11 -12.06 -13.08 4.57
N THR A 12 -11.96 -13.76 3.43
CA THR A 12 -12.38 -13.23 2.11
C THR A 12 -13.44 -14.13 1.51
N THR A 13 -14.38 -13.56 0.75
CA THR A 13 -15.54 -14.32 0.24
C THR A 13 -15.20 -15.09 -1.04
N GLY A 14 -14.13 -14.70 -1.73
CA GLY A 14 -13.75 -15.26 -3.03
C GLY A 14 -14.52 -14.67 -4.21
N GLU A 15 -15.49 -13.78 -3.95
CA GLU A 15 -16.24 -13.05 -4.96
C GLU A 15 -15.56 -11.70 -5.20
N PRO A 16 -14.99 -11.43 -6.40
CA PRO A 16 -14.25 -10.20 -6.68
C PRO A 16 -15.02 -8.91 -6.36
N THR A 17 -16.34 -8.91 -6.53
CA THR A 17 -17.19 -7.73 -6.26
C THR A 17 -17.40 -7.46 -4.76
N GLN A 18 -17.11 -8.44 -3.90
CA GLN A 18 -17.19 -8.32 -2.44
C GLN A 18 -15.78 -8.16 -1.81
N ASP A 19 -14.79 -8.83 -2.39
CA ASP A 19 -13.37 -8.77 -2.00
C ASP A 19 -12.69 -7.45 -2.40
N VAL A 20 -13.46 -6.44 -2.81
CA VAL A 20 -13.00 -5.04 -2.95
C VAL A 20 -12.69 -4.39 -1.60
N ILE A 21 -13.15 -4.99 -0.49
CA ILE A 21 -12.72 -4.62 0.86
C ILE A 21 -11.24 -4.96 1.02
N THR A 22 -10.43 -3.95 1.31
CA THR A 22 -8.97 -4.09 1.44
C THR A 22 -8.60 -4.52 2.85
N ILE A 23 -8.66 -5.82 3.13
CA ILE A 23 -8.25 -6.38 4.42
C ILE A 23 -6.71 -6.51 4.44
N GLU A 24 -6.09 -5.96 5.47
CA GLU A 24 -4.65 -6.05 5.74
C GLU A 24 -4.42 -6.45 7.19
N TYR A 25 -3.20 -6.90 7.50
CA TYR A 25 -2.93 -7.62 8.75
C TYR A 25 -3.88 -8.82 8.93
N ASN A 26 -4.23 -9.47 7.83
CA ASN A 26 -5.26 -10.51 7.73
C ASN A 26 -4.75 -11.90 8.15
N GLY A 27 -3.97 -11.93 9.23
CA GLY A 27 -3.46 -13.17 9.82
C GLY A 27 -4.47 -13.87 10.72
N PHE A 28 -4.02 -14.94 11.35
CA PHE A 28 -4.72 -15.54 12.47
C PHE A 28 -4.58 -14.62 13.68
N LEU A 29 -5.66 -14.42 14.42
CA LEU A 29 -5.58 -13.82 15.73
C LEU A 29 -5.05 -14.88 16.70
N VAL A 30 -3.78 -14.75 17.08
CA VAL A 30 -3.07 -15.71 17.94
C VAL A 30 -2.63 -15.00 19.22
N ASP A 31 -2.67 -15.73 20.33
CA ASP A 31 -2.06 -15.27 21.57
C ASP A 31 -0.53 -15.07 21.37
N ARG A 32 0.03 -14.02 21.99
CA ARG A 32 1.43 -13.63 21.78
C ARG A 32 2.43 -14.74 22.15
N GLU A 33 2.09 -15.61 23.09
CA GLU A 33 2.94 -16.73 23.49
C GLU A 33 3.04 -17.83 22.41
N TRP A 34 2.10 -17.83 21.46
CA TRP A 34 1.95 -18.86 20.43
C TRP A 34 2.24 -18.37 19.01
N VAL A 35 2.61 -17.09 18.85
CA VAL A 35 3.01 -16.51 17.56
C VAL A 35 4.15 -17.30 16.94
N GLY A 36 4.02 -17.63 15.66
CA GLY A 36 4.94 -18.46 14.90
C GLY A 36 4.82 -19.97 15.15
N ARG A 37 3.96 -20.40 16.08
CA ARG A 37 3.70 -21.82 16.38
C ARG A 37 2.28 -22.25 16.02
N ALA A 38 1.28 -21.39 16.26
CA ALA A 38 -0.12 -21.73 15.99
C ALA A 38 -0.47 -21.59 14.50
N GLU A 39 0.13 -20.63 13.81
CA GLU A 39 -0.15 -20.31 12.40
C GLU A 39 0.19 -21.49 11.48
N PRO A 40 1.35 -22.15 11.60
CA PRO A 40 1.67 -23.34 10.80
C PRO A 40 0.68 -24.49 11.03
N GLU A 41 0.26 -24.70 12.27
CA GLU A 41 -0.72 -25.75 12.62
C GLU A 41 -2.12 -25.42 12.09
N ALA A 42 -2.56 -24.16 12.20
CA ALA A 42 -3.81 -23.69 11.62
C ALA A 42 -3.83 -23.84 10.10
N LEU A 43 -2.73 -23.46 9.42
CA LEU A 43 -2.58 -23.64 7.98
C LEU A 43 -2.58 -25.11 7.59
N ALA A 44 -1.82 -25.94 8.32
CA ALA A 44 -1.81 -27.37 8.10
C ALA A 44 -3.19 -28.00 8.26
N PHE A 45 -3.97 -27.55 9.24
CA PHE A 45 -5.36 -27.97 9.44
C PHE A 45 -6.25 -27.53 8.28
N LEU A 46 -6.19 -26.26 7.87
CA LEU A 46 -6.99 -25.74 6.75
C LEU A 46 -6.66 -26.42 5.41
N THR A 47 -5.39 -26.73 5.16
CA THR A 47 -4.94 -27.37 3.92
C THR A 47 -5.19 -28.89 3.91
N ARG A 48 -5.09 -29.58 5.05
CA ARG A 48 -5.16 -31.05 5.10
C ARG A 48 -6.47 -31.59 5.67
N GLY A 49 -7.04 -30.91 6.66
CA GLY A 49 -8.05 -31.42 7.58
C GLY A 49 -9.49 -30.99 7.29
N ILE A 50 -9.72 -29.98 6.44
CA ILE A 50 -11.08 -29.47 6.21
C ILE A 50 -11.61 -29.83 4.81
N THR A 51 -12.83 -30.35 4.81
CA THR A 51 -13.71 -30.40 3.64
C THR A 51 -14.82 -29.37 3.85
N VAL A 52 -14.92 -28.37 2.96
CA VAL A 52 -15.97 -27.34 2.99
C VAL A 52 -16.93 -27.61 1.85
N SER A 53 -18.24 -27.66 2.12
CA SER A 53 -19.27 -27.97 1.11
C SER A 53 -19.00 -29.29 0.37
N ARG A 54 -18.54 -30.32 1.10
CA ARG A 54 -18.14 -31.64 0.55
C ARG A 54 -16.96 -31.61 -0.43
N GLN A 55 -16.28 -30.47 -0.57
CA GLN A 55 -15.08 -30.33 -1.39
C GLN A 55 -13.84 -30.13 -0.51
N ARG A 56 -12.76 -30.82 -0.87
CA ARG A 56 -11.46 -30.60 -0.25
C ARG A 56 -10.81 -29.38 -0.90
N ARG A 57 -10.08 -28.60 -0.10
CA ARG A 57 -9.40 -27.40 -0.58
C ARG A 57 -7.97 -27.74 -0.98
N ASP A 58 -7.57 -27.26 -2.15
CA ASP A 58 -6.23 -27.45 -2.70
C ASP A 58 -5.29 -26.33 -2.28
N GLU A 59 -5.86 -25.14 -2.04
CA GLU A 59 -5.13 -23.91 -1.75
C GLU A 59 -5.80 -23.12 -0.63
N VAL A 60 -4.99 -22.52 0.24
CA VAL A 60 -5.43 -21.56 1.27
C VAL A 60 -4.80 -20.21 0.94
N HIS A 61 -5.64 -19.21 0.75
CA HIS A 61 -5.26 -17.85 0.35
C HIS A 61 -5.29 -16.94 1.56
N LEU A 62 -4.13 -16.44 1.93
CA LEU A 62 -3.94 -15.43 2.97
C LEU A 62 -3.62 -14.11 2.28
N LYS A 63 -4.66 -13.34 1.95
CA LYS A 63 -4.53 -12.01 1.34
C LYS A 63 -4.30 -10.97 2.43
N GLY A 64 -3.19 -10.24 2.39
CA GLY A 64 -2.92 -9.14 3.30
C GLY A 64 -2.26 -9.55 4.62
N VAL A 65 -1.51 -10.66 4.66
CA VAL A 65 -0.70 -11.04 5.83
C VAL A 65 0.66 -10.36 5.83
N THR A 66 1.28 -10.18 6.99
CA THR A 66 2.63 -9.61 7.09
C THR A 66 3.69 -10.55 6.50
N SER A 67 4.84 -10.00 6.08
CA SER A 67 5.99 -10.78 5.62
C SER A 67 6.55 -11.77 6.65
N GLU A 68 6.24 -11.58 7.94
CA GLU A 68 6.62 -12.51 9.03
C GLU A 68 6.07 -13.92 8.82
N TYR A 69 4.94 -14.06 8.11
CA TYR A 69 4.38 -15.37 7.76
C TYR A 69 5.36 -16.25 6.97
N GLU A 70 6.30 -15.67 6.23
CA GLU A 70 7.33 -16.44 5.54
C GLU A 70 8.25 -17.19 6.52
N CYS A 71 8.49 -16.62 7.71
CA CYS A 71 9.30 -17.22 8.75
C CYS A 71 8.54 -18.29 9.53
N PHE A 72 7.21 -18.19 9.61
CA PHE A 72 6.39 -19.15 10.36
C PHE A 72 6.25 -20.47 9.59
N LEU A 73 6.27 -20.45 8.26
CA LEU A 73 6.04 -21.65 7.46
C LEU A 73 7.22 -22.65 7.51
N PRO A 74 6.97 -23.93 7.85
CA PRO A 74 7.97 -24.99 7.71
C PRO A 74 8.45 -25.12 6.25
N SER A 75 9.73 -25.44 6.03
CA SER A 75 10.30 -25.57 4.67
C SER A 75 9.64 -26.66 3.82
N SER A 76 8.97 -27.62 4.45
CA SER A 76 8.19 -28.67 3.78
C SER A 76 6.85 -28.17 3.22
N THR A 77 6.39 -26.99 3.63
CA THR A 77 5.12 -26.41 3.20
C THR A 77 5.23 -25.96 1.75
N LEU A 78 4.28 -26.40 0.91
CA LEU A 78 4.18 -25.87 -0.44
C LEU A 78 3.50 -24.52 -0.36
N ALA A 79 4.26 -23.44 -0.55
CA ALA A 79 3.72 -22.10 -0.56
C ALA A 79 4.39 -21.24 -1.63
N HIS A 80 3.65 -20.26 -2.12
CA HIS A 80 4.18 -19.20 -2.97
C HIS A 80 3.48 -17.87 -2.68
N ILE A 81 4.14 -16.79 -3.07
CA ILE A 81 3.63 -15.43 -2.87
C ILE A 81 3.11 -14.93 -4.20
N ALA A 82 1.81 -14.66 -4.24
CA ALA A 82 1.12 -14.18 -5.43
C ALA A 82 1.31 -12.67 -5.64
N SER A 83 1.44 -11.91 -4.55
CA SER A 83 1.81 -10.49 -4.60
C SER A 83 2.46 -10.02 -3.30
N ARG A 84 3.28 -8.97 -3.42
CA ARG A 84 3.89 -8.22 -2.30
C ARG A 84 3.52 -6.76 -2.45
N LYS A 85 3.19 -6.11 -1.34
CA LYS A 85 2.94 -4.67 -1.29
C LYS A 85 3.72 -4.07 -0.12
N PRO A 86 4.45 -2.97 -0.30
CA PRO A 86 5.09 -2.28 0.82
C PRO A 86 4.00 -1.67 1.73
N SER A 87 4.33 -1.48 3.00
CA SER A 87 3.57 -0.63 3.92
C SER A 87 4.49 0.44 4.50
N TRP A 88 3.90 1.46 5.10
CA TRP A 88 4.63 2.58 5.68
C TRP A 88 3.96 2.99 6.98
N ARG A 89 4.74 3.41 7.97
CA ARG A 89 4.21 3.83 9.26
C ARG A 89 5.04 4.96 9.87
N VAL A 90 4.44 5.67 10.81
CA VAL A 90 5.12 6.63 11.69
C VAL A 90 5.08 6.06 13.11
N ASP A 91 6.24 5.84 13.71
CA ASP A 91 6.35 5.53 15.15
C ASP A 91 6.13 6.81 15.96
N LEU A 92 4.87 7.05 16.34
CA LEU A 92 4.48 8.22 17.12
C LEU A 92 5.07 8.19 18.54
N ALA A 93 5.30 7.00 19.10
CA ALA A 93 5.93 6.88 20.42
C ALA A 93 7.39 7.34 20.37
N SER A 94 8.14 6.91 19.36
CA SER A 94 9.52 7.36 19.12
C SER A 94 9.60 8.85 18.83
N VAL A 95 8.72 9.38 17.96
CA VAL A 95 8.64 10.83 17.68
C VAL A 95 8.40 11.63 18.96
N ARG A 96 7.46 11.19 19.81
CA ARG A 96 7.17 11.84 21.09
C ARG A 96 8.35 11.74 22.06
N ALA A 97 8.98 10.58 22.18
CA ALA A 97 10.15 10.36 23.04
C ALA A 97 11.35 11.23 22.62
N SER A 98 11.46 11.57 21.34
CA SER A 98 12.53 12.44 20.84
C SER A 98 12.40 13.91 21.27
N GLY A 99 11.21 14.34 21.74
CA GLY A 99 10.92 15.73 22.08
C GLY A 99 10.97 16.72 20.90
N ARG A 100 11.01 16.23 19.65
CA ARG A 100 11.09 17.06 18.43
C ARG A 100 9.77 16.99 17.65
N PRO A 101 9.35 18.07 16.98
CA PRO A 101 8.17 18.04 16.12
C PRO A 101 8.30 16.99 15.01
N TYR A 102 7.20 16.31 14.66
CA TYR A 102 7.17 15.27 13.61
C TYR A 102 7.80 15.73 12.29
N LEU A 103 7.61 16.98 11.87
CA LEU A 103 8.20 17.51 10.64
C LEU A 103 9.74 17.45 10.59
N GLN A 104 10.42 17.30 11.73
CA GLN A 104 11.88 17.10 11.80
C GLN A 104 12.30 15.64 11.59
N HIS A 105 11.37 14.68 11.64
CA HIS A 105 11.60 13.25 11.40
C HIS A 105 11.44 12.86 9.92
N ILE A 106 10.92 13.77 9.08
CA ILE A 106 10.79 13.57 7.64
C ILE A 106 11.80 14.42 6.85
N SER A 107 11.99 14.08 5.58
CA SER A 107 12.93 14.77 4.69
C SER A 107 12.66 16.28 4.60
N ALA A 108 13.73 17.07 4.37
CA ALA A 108 13.61 18.52 4.20
C ALA A 108 12.65 18.90 3.07
N ASN A 109 12.67 18.14 1.96
CA ASN A 109 11.75 18.33 0.84
C ASN A 109 10.29 18.06 1.25
N THR A 110 9.99 16.93 1.89
CA THR A 110 8.62 16.63 2.34
C THR A 110 8.11 17.71 3.30
N ARG A 111 8.93 18.11 4.28
CA ARG A 111 8.60 19.18 5.23
C ARG A 111 8.28 20.51 4.51
N GLN A 112 9.07 20.89 3.51
CA GLN A 112 8.82 22.09 2.72
C GLN A 112 7.52 22.00 1.92
N GLN A 113 7.22 20.84 1.33
CA GLN A 113 5.98 20.60 0.59
C GLN A 113 4.75 20.75 1.50
N ILE A 114 4.76 20.13 2.69
CA ILE A 114 3.67 20.24 3.67
C ILE A 114 3.48 21.70 4.10
N ARG A 115 4.56 22.38 4.52
CA ARG A 115 4.49 23.80 4.93
C ARG A 115 4.02 24.73 3.81
N ARG A 116 4.37 24.44 2.56
CA ARG A 116 3.89 25.19 1.40
C ARG A 116 2.40 24.94 1.16
N ALA A 117 1.97 23.68 1.16
CA ALA A 117 0.59 23.29 0.96
C ALA A 117 -0.34 23.92 2.03
N ILE A 118 0.04 23.83 3.30
CA ILE A 118 -0.70 24.46 4.41
C ILE A 118 -0.85 25.96 4.18
N ARG A 119 0.24 26.68 3.90
CA ARG A 119 0.20 28.13 3.61
C ARG A 119 -0.67 28.48 2.40
N LEU A 120 -0.75 27.61 1.39
CA LEU A 120 -1.61 27.83 0.22
C LEU A 120 -3.09 27.63 0.57
N TYR A 121 -3.42 26.64 1.39
CA TYR A 121 -4.79 26.48 1.90
C TYR A 121 -5.18 27.63 2.82
N GLU A 122 -4.31 28.04 3.75
CA GLU A 122 -4.60 29.12 4.70
C GLU A 122 -4.88 30.46 4.03
N LYS A 123 -4.38 30.70 2.81
CA LYS A 123 -4.75 31.86 1.99
C LYS A 123 -6.19 31.83 1.48
N ARG A 124 -6.80 30.64 1.39
CA ARG A 124 -8.17 30.41 0.90
C ARG A 124 -9.19 30.31 2.03
N GLY A 125 -8.74 30.04 3.25
CA GLY A 125 -9.58 29.92 4.44
C GLY A 125 -8.86 29.20 5.57
N LYS A 126 -9.47 29.17 6.75
CA LYS A 126 -8.91 28.46 7.90
C LYS A 126 -8.84 26.96 7.61
N LEU A 127 -7.63 26.39 7.65
CA LEU A 127 -7.42 24.95 7.55
C LEU A 127 -7.80 24.30 8.89
N ALA A 128 -8.64 23.26 8.86
CA ALA A 128 -9.08 22.54 10.04
C ALA A 128 -9.26 21.04 9.74
N ALA A 129 -9.13 20.22 10.78
CA ALA A 129 -9.55 18.83 10.77
C ALA A 129 -10.59 18.63 11.88
N LYS A 130 -11.71 17.99 11.55
CA LYS A 130 -12.80 17.68 12.46
C LYS A 130 -13.02 16.17 12.48
N TRP A 131 -13.02 15.59 13.68
CA TRP A 131 -13.37 14.19 13.92
C TRP A 131 -14.87 14.10 14.18
N ALA A 132 -15.53 13.10 13.59
CA ALA A 132 -16.95 12.87 13.81
C ALA A 132 -17.20 12.58 15.29
N ALA A 133 -18.11 13.33 15.92
CA ALA A 133 -18.44 13.16 17.33
C ALA A 133 -19.39 11.99 17.59
N ASP A 134 -20.22 11.65 16.61
CA ASP A 134 -21.27 10.63 16.70
C ASP A 134 -21.50 9.97 15.32
N ASP A 135 -22.42 9.01 15.28
CA ASP A 135 -22.82 8.28 14.09
C ASP A 135 -23.55 9.16 13.06
N VAL A 136 -24.28 10.18 13.51
CA VAL A 136 -24.97 11.15 12.63
C VAL A 136 -23.96 11.99 11.84
N GLU A 137 -22.96 12.54 12.52
CA GLU A 137 -21.89 13.28 11.87
C GLU A 137 -21.02 12.38 11.01
N ALA A 138 -20.72 11.15 11.46
CA ALA A 138 -19.97 10.19 10.66
C ALA A 138 -20.72 9.82 9.37
N ALA A 139 -22.04 9.66 9.42
CA ALA A 139 -22.86 9.44 8.23
C ALA A 139 -22.78 10.64 7.27
N ARG A 140 -22.80 11.88 7.77
CA ARG A 140 -22.59 13.08 6.93
C ARG A 140 -21.20 13.09 6.28
N PHE A 141 -20.15 12.80 7.05
CA PHE A 141 -18.78 12.70 6.52
C PHE A 141 -18.65 11.59 5.49
N LEU A 142 -19.35 10.48 5.66
CA LEU A 142 -19.34 9.36 4.72
C LEU A 142 -19.86 9.75 3.34
N GLU A 143 -20.90 10.57 3.26
CA GLU A 143 -21.42 11.01 1.95
C GLU A 143 -20.39 11.89 1.21
N GLY A 144 -19.74 12.82 1.92
CA GLY A 144 -18.65 13.62 1.34
C GLY A 144 -17.40 12.79 0.99
N PHE A 145 -17.08 11.80 1.82
CA PHE A 145 -16.01 10.84 1.55
C PHE A 145 -16.29 10.05 0.26
N LYS A 146 -17.49 9.48 0.13
CA LYS A 146 -17.94 8.75 -1.05
C LYS A 146 -17.84 9.60 -2.31
N GLU A 147 -18.32 10.84 -2.25
CA GLU A 147 -18.26 11.79 -3.37
C GLU A 147 -16.82 12.03 -3.85
N LEU A 148 -15.91 12.40 -2.94
CA LEU A 148 -14.52 12.70 -3.31
C LEU A 148 -13.76 11.45 -3.75
N HIS A 149 -14.01 10.30 -3.13
CA HIS A 149 -13.39 9.03 -3.50
C HIS A 149 -13.82 8.59 -4.91
N GLN A 150 -15.12 8.62 -5.21
CA GLN A 150 -15.61 8.23 -6.53
C GLN A 150 -15.13 9.18 -7.63
N ARG A 151 -15.14 10.50 -7.38
CA ARG A 151 -14.61 11.48 -8.34
C ARG A 151 -13.15 11.17 -8.70
N TYR A 152 -12.32 10.87 -7.70
CA TYR A 152 -10.92 10.54 -7.94
C TYR A 152 -10.76 9.30 -8.82
N TRP A 153 -11.39 8.17 -8.48
CA TRP A 153 -11.19 6.93 -9.22
C TRP A 153 -11.83 6.95 -10.60
N THR A 154 -13.04 7.49 -10.74
CA THR A 154 -13.72 7.58 -12.04
C THR A 154 -12.96 8.48 -13.01
N SER A 155 -12.33 9.57 -12.54
CA SER A 155 -11.46 10.40 -13.38
C SER A 155 -10.22 9.65 -13.91
N ARG A 156 -9.87 8.51 -13.30
CA ARG A 156 -8.76 7.64 -13.70
C ARG A 156 -9.23 6.40 -14.46
N GLY A 157 -10.51 6.32 -14.84
CA GLY A 157 -11.08 5.17 -15.53
C GLY A 157 -11.35 3.96 -14.63
N GLU A 158 -11.27 4.12 -13.32
CA GLU A 158 -11.50 3.05 -12.34
C GLU A 158 -12.85 3.25 -11.63
N PRO A 159 -13.57 2.18 -11.28
CA PRO A 159 -14.91 2.30 -10.68
C PRO A 159 -14.88 2.91 -9.27
N GLY A 160 -13.78 2.72 -8.53
CA GLY A 160 -13.67 3.08 -7.12
C GLY A 160 -14.43 2.12 -6.19
N GLY A 161 -14.11 2.13 -4.90
CA GLY A 161 -14.69 1.17 -3.95
C GLY A 161 -16.20 1.33 -3.79
N PHE A 162 -16.71 2.57 -3.84
CA PHE A 162 -18.14 2.86 -3.68
C PHE A 162 -18.99 2.55 -4.91
N ALA A 163 -18.42 2.08 -6.02
CA ALA A 163 -19.20 1.50 -7.11
C ALA A 163 -19.77 0.12 -6.73
N TYR A 164 -19.24 -0.52 -5.67
CA TYR A 164 -19.66 -1.84 -5.23
C TYR A 164 -20.59 -1.72 -4.00
N PRO A 165 -21.87 -2.14 -4.09
CA PRO A 165 -22.83 -2.00 -2.98
C PRO A 165 -22.37 -2.70 -1.69
N PHE A 166 -21.63 -3.81 -1.80
CA PHE A 166 -21.09 -4.52 -0.65
C PHE A 166 -20.10 -3.66 0.14
N PHE A 167 -19.22 -2.95 -0.55
CA PHE A 167 -18.25 -2.03 0.04
C PHE A 167 -18.94 -0.84 0.71
N GLU A 168 -19.90 -0.21 0.02
CA GLU A 168 -20.66 0.89 0.61
C GLU A 168 -21.39 0.45 1.87
N GLY A 169 -22.08 -0.70 1.83
CA GLY A 169 -22.75 -1.25 3.00
C GLY A 169 -21.78 -1.57 4.14
N PHE A 170 -20.57 -2.03 3.83
CA PHE A 170 -19.51 -2.26 4.81
C PHE A 170 -19.09 -0.95 5.49
N VAL A 171 -18.67 0.08 4.73
CA VAL A 171 -18.21 1.35 5.32
C VAL A 171 -19.35 2.07 6.06
N ARG A 172 -20.60 1.98 5.59
CA ARG A 172 -21.76 2.53 6.29
C ARG A 172 -21.97 1.87 7.66
N ARG A 173 -21.89 0.53 7.72
CA ARG A 173 -21.98 -0.20 9.00
C ARG A 173 -20.82 0.13 9.94
N LEU A 174 -19.62 0.33 9.40
CA LEU A 174 -18.47 0.78 10.17
C LEU A 174 -18.72 2.15 10.83
N ALA A 175 -19.19 3.13 10.05
CA ALA A 175 -19.51 4.47 10.55
C ALA A 175 -20.62 4.43 11.64
N GLN A 176 -21.65 3.60 11.46
CA GLN A 176 -22.75 3.48 12.41
C GLN A 176 -22.35 2.79 13.71
N CYS A 177 -21.58 1.70 13.63
CA CYS A 177 -21.37 0.82 14.79
C CYS A 177 -20.08 1.10 15.56
N CYS A 178 -19.10 1.76 14.95
CA CYS A 178 -17.72 1.77 15.47
C CYS A 178 -17.20 3.14 15.91
N ILE A 179 -17.89 4.25 15.55
CA ILE A 179 -17.48 5.61 15.94
C ILE A 179 -17.54 5.79 17.45
N LEU A 180 -18.70 5.54 18.07
CA LEU A 180 -18.86 5.65 19.53
C LEU A 180 -18.05 4.60 20.31
N ARG A 181 -17.65 3.50 19.65
CA ARG A 181 -16.76 2.49 20.24
C ARG A 181 -15.28 2.91 20.20
N GLY A 182 -14.95 3.98 19.48
CA GLY A 182 -13.58 4.44 19.31
C GLY A 182 -12.68 3.45 18.57
N THR A 183 -13.26 2.53 17.79
CA THR A 183 -12.50 1.59 16.93
C THR A 183 -12.38 2.08 15.50
N ILE A 184 -13.14 3.11 15.14
CA ILE A 184 -13.07 3.84 13.88
C ILE A 184 -13.16 5.33 14.16
N GLU A 185 -12.47 6.12 13.36
CA GLU A 185 -12.71 7.55 13.26
C GLU A 185 -12.92 7.96 11.80
N MET A 186 -13.79 8.94 11.61
CA MET A 186 -13.95 9.64 10.34
C MET A 186 -13.56 11.10 10.55
N VAL A 187 -12.68 11.59 9.69
CA VAL A 187 -12.10 12.94 9.79
C VAL A 187 -12.46 13.70 8.53
N GLU A 188 -13.10 14.86 8.68
CA GLU A 188 -13.24 15.86 7.62
C GLU A 188 -12.08 16.86 7.75
N VAL A 189 -11.33 17.03 6.66
CA VAL A 189 -10.30 18.06 6.54
C VAL A 189 -10.84 19.13 5.61
N SER A 190 -10.93 20.36 6.09
CA SER A 190 -11.57 21.47 5.38
C SER A 190 -10.72 22.74 5.38
N CYS A 191 -10.98 23.58 4.39
CA CYS A 191 -10.40 24.91 4.25
C CYS A 191 -11.55 25.92 4.18
N GLY A 192 -11.76 26.67 5.26
CA GLY A 192 -12.99 27.44 5.42
C GLY A 192 -14.20 26.50 5.54
N SER A 193 -15.26 26.75 4.76
CA SER A 193 -16.44 25.88 4.68
C SER A 193 -16.29 24.71 3.71
N GLU A 194 -15.16 24.59 3.00
CA GLU A 194 -15.01 23.61 1.95
C GLU A 194 -14.18 22.38 2.38
N PRO A 195 -14.75 21.17 2.33
CA PRO A 195 -13.99 19.93 2.53
C PRO A 195 -12.92 19.74 1.44
N ILE A 196 -11.67 19.53 1.84
CA ILE A 196 -10.55 19.18 0.95
C ILE A 196 -10.23 17.69 1.00
N GLY A 197 -10.67 16.99 2.04
CA GLY A 197 -10.47 15.56 2.16
C GLY A 197 -11.26 14.95 3.31
N TYR A 198 -11.47 13.65 3.22
CA TYR A 198 -11.97 12.80 4.29
C TYR A 198 -11.01 11.64 4.51
N VAL A 199 -10.81 11.28 5.76
CA VAL A 199 -9.94 10.16 6.17
C VAL A 199 -10.76 9.23 7.08
N CYS A 200 -10.75 7.94 6.76
CA CYS A 200 -11.32 6.89 7.58
C CYS A 200 -10.17 6.06 8.16
N ASN A 201 -10.04 6.03 9.49
CA ASN A 201 -9.00 5.28 10.17
C ASN A 201 -9.60 4.19 11.08
N PHE A 202 -8.93 3.03 11.18
CA PHE A 202 -9.14 2.08 12.27
C PHE A 202 -8.26 2.43 13.46
N LEU A 203 -8.78 2.22 14.67
CA LEU A 203 -8.10 2.48 15.92
C LEU A 203 -8.01 1.20 16.75
N HIS A 204 -6.81 0.84 17.19
CA HIS A 204 -6.62 -0.29 18.09
C HIS A 204 -5.41 -0.10 19.02
N LYS A 205 -5.63 -0.03 20.33
CA LYS A 205 -4.57 0.02 21.36
C LYS A 205 -3.47 1.07 21.08
N GLY A 206 -3.87 2.27 20.64
CA GLY A 206 -2.96 3.36 20.30
C GLY A 206 -2.36 3.29 18.89
N HIS A 207 -2.67 2.26 18.11
CA HIS A 207 -2.33 2.17 16.70
C HIS A 207 -3.48 2.72 15.84
N VAL A 208 -3.12 3.53 14.86
CA VAL A 208 -4.03 4.15 13.89
C VAL A 208 -3.70 3.59 12.52
N TYR A 209 -4.68 3.05 11.82
CA TYR A 209 -4.52 2.49 10.47
C TYR A 209 -5.32 3.32 9.48
N ALA A 210 -4.62 4.01 8.57
CA ALA A 210 -5.22 4.88 7.57
C ALA A 210 -5.85 4.06 6.44
N TYR A 211 -7.05 3.57 6.70
CA TYR A 211 -7.76 2.63 5.84
C TYR A 211 -8.06 3.21 4.48
N GLN A 212 -8.81 4.32 4.43
CA GLN A 212 -9.16 4.96 3.16
C GLN A 212 -9.31 6.47 3.27
N THR A 213 -9.15 7.12 2.11
CA THR A 213 -9.30 8.56 1.96
C THR A 213 -10.17 8.90 0.75
N GLY A 214 -10.94 9.99 0.84
CA GLY A 214 -11.52 10.68 -0.31
C GLY A 214 -10.94 12.07 -0.36
N LEU A 215 -10.30 12.46 -1.46
CA LEU A 215 -9.52 13.70 -1.53
C LEU A 215 -9.98 14.57 -2.69
N ARG A 216 -10.06 15.88 -2.45
CA ARG A 216 -10.34 16.87 -3.48
C ARG A 216 -9.02 17.34 -4.07
N TYR A 217 -8.66 16.80 -5.23
CA TYR A 217 -7.49 17.24 -5.98
C TYR A 217 -7.78 18.55 -6.70
N ASP A 218 -6.85 19.48 -6.58
CA ASP A 218 -6.90 20.80 -7.21
C ASP A 218 -5.97 20.82 -8.43
N PRO A 219 -6.27 21.60 -9.48
CA PRO A 219 -5.36 21.82 -10.60
C PRO A 219 -3.98 22.30 -10.18
N ASP A 220 -3.85 23.02 -9.06
CA ASP A 220 -2.54 23.35 -8.48
C ASP A 220 -1.95 22.12 -7.75
N PRO A 221 -0.91 21.47 -8.32
CA PRO A 221 -0.31 20.28 -7.73
C PRO A 221 0.41 20.57 -6.40
N LYS A 222 0.57 21.84 -6.00
CA LYS A 222 1.24 22.26 -4.75
C LYS A 222 0.34 22.14 -3.52
N LEU A 223 -0.97 21.99 -3.68
CA LEU A 223 -1.90 21.90 -2.56
C LEU A 223 -1.88 20.55 -1.84
N LYS A 224 -1.56 19.45 -2.54
CA LYS A 224 -1.27 18.15 -1.93
C LYS A 224 -2.27 17.75 -0.80
N PRO A 225 -3.58 17.65 -1.08
CA PRO A 225 -4.63 17.40 -0.08
C PRO A 225 -4.34 16.18 0.79
N GLY A 226 -3.81 15.10 0.21
CA GLY A 226 -3.44 13.89 0.94
C GLY A 226 -2.32 14.12 1.96
N LEU A 227 -1.25 14.85 1.60
CA LEU A 227 -0.15 15.13 2.54
C LEU A 227 -0.63 15.97 3.72
N VAL A 228 -1.45 16.99 3.45
CA VAL A 228 -2.00 17.86 4.50
C VAL A 228 -2.94 17.08 5.42
N SER A 229 -3.85 16.27 4.84
CA SER A 229 -4.82 15.49 5.60
C SER A 229 -4.15 14.49 6.55
N HIS A 230 -3.18 13.71 6.05
CA HIS A 230 -2.43 12.78 6.89
C HIS A 230 -1.54 13.49 7.91
N TYR A 231 -0.91 14.61 7.55
CA TYR A 231 -0.13 15.40 8.52
C TYR A 231 -0.99 15.86 9.71
N LEU A 232 -2.20 16.36 9.46
CA LEU A 232 -3.11 16.77 10.53
C LEU A 232 -3.55 15.59 11.40
N CYS A 233 -3.81 14.42 10.81
CA CYS A 233 -4.12 13.20 11.56
C CYS A 233 -2.94 12.73 12.42
N ILE A 234 -1.72 12.77 11.88
CA ILE A 234 -0.49 12.39 12.59
C ILE A 234 -0.27 13.30 13.80
N GLU A 235 -0.33 14.63 13.61
CA GLU A 235 -0.16 15.59 14.71
C GLU A 235 -1.22 15.39 15.79
N HIS A 236 -2.48 15.15 15.41
CA HIS A 236 -3.56 14.88 16.35
C HIS A 236 -3.28 13.64 17.22
N HIS A 237 -2.92 12.51 16.60
CA HIS A 237 -2.66 11.28 17.33
C HIS A 237 -1.35 11.31 18.11
N LEU A 238 -0.34 12.04 17.62
CA LEU A 238 0.90 12.29 18.36
C LEU A 238 0.62 13.01 19.69
N GLN A 239 -0.20 14.06 19.65
CA GLN A 239 -0.57 14.85 20.83
C GLN A 239 -1.43 14.07 21.83
N ARG A 240 -2.20 13.07 21.36
CA ARG A 240 -3.09 12.23 22.19
C ARG A 240 -2.45 10.94 22.68
N GLY A 241 -1.13 10.81 22.54
CA GLY A 241 -0.40 9.65 23.05
C GLY A 241 -0.48 8.40 22.18
N GLY A 242 -0.85 8.53 20.91
CA GLY A 242 -0.80 7.43 19.94
C GLY A 242 0.58 6.77 19.87
N HIS A 243 0.60 5.49 19.49
CA HIS A 243 1.80 4.67 19.33
C HIS A 243 2.27 4.64 17.89
N THR A 244 1.36 4.47 16.93
CA THR A 244 1.72 4.34 15.52
C THR A 244 0.65 4.93 14.62
N TYR A 245 1.06 5.60 13.54
CA TYR A 245 0.19 5.94 12.42
C TYR A 245 0.63 5.13 11.20
N ASP A 246 -0.12 4.10 10.86
CA ASP A 246 0.15 3.15 9.79
C ASP A 246 -0.64 3.55 8.54
N PHE A 247 0.07 3.74 7.42
CA PHE A 247 -0.54 4.11 6.14
C PHE A 247 -1.14 2.93 5.39
N MET A 248 -1.03 1.71 5.92
CA MET A 248 -1.48 0.48 5.27
C MET A 248 -0.74 0.23 3.94
N ALA A 249 -0.99 -0.90 3.30
CA ALA A 249 -0.27 -1.34 2.12
C ALA A 249 -0.48 -0.37 0.94
N GLY A 250 0.55 -0.27 0.12
CA GLY A 250 0.52 0.52 -1.10
C GLY A 250 1.84 1.22 -1.38
N ASP A 251 2.09 1.41 -2.66
CA ASP A 251 3.28 2.02 -3.23
C ASP A 251 3.16 3.53 -3.43
N ALA A 252 2.07 4.14 -2.94
CA ALA A 252 1.83 5.56 -3.09
C ALA A 252 2.98 6.36 -2.47
N ARG A 253 3.71 7.10 -3.31
CA ARG A 253 4.95 7.84 -2.95
C ARG A 253 4.83 8.72 -1.71
N TYR A 254 3.64 9.25 -1.42
CA TYR A 254 3.42 10.08 -0.24
C TYR A 254 3.58 9.30 1.07
N LYS A 255 3.20 8.00 1.10
CA LYS A 255 3.33 7.12 2.27
C LYS A 255 4.81 7.00 2.66
N ALA A 256 5.65 6.72 1.66
CA ALA A 256 7.11 6.70 1.81
C ALA A 256 7.74 8.06 2.19
N SER A 257 7.07 9.16 1.86
CA SER A 257 7.56 10.50 2.18
C SER A 257 7.26 10.93 3.62
N LEU A 258 6.24 10.31 4.23
CA LEU A 258 5.74 10.62 5.57
C LEU A 258 6.21 9.58 6.62
N GLY A 259 6.26 8.31 6.25
CA GLY A 259 6.62 7.23 7.16
C GLY A 259 7.95 6.55 6.83
N GLU A 260 8.36 5.68 7.74
CA GLU A 260 9.38 4.67 7.53
C GLU A 260 8.74 3.36 7.01
N PRO A 261 9.52 2.46 6.38
CA PRO A 261 9.01 1.17 5.94
C PRO A 261 8.39 0.37 7.11
N GLY A 262 7.18 -0.15 6.88
CA GLY A 262 6.54 -1.15 7.74
C GLY A 262 6.74 -2.58 7.21
N PRO A 263 6.10 -3.59 7.82
CA PRO A 263 6.11 -4.96 7.29
C PRO A 263 5.42 -5.01 5.92
N GLU A 264 5.96 -5.76 4.95
CA GLU A 264 5.26 -5.94 3.68
C GLU A 264 3.96 -6.70 3.88
N MET A 265 2.94 -6.37 3.08
CA MET A 265 1.71 -7.14 2.98
C MET A 265 1.81 -8.13 1.82
N LEU A 266 1.59 -9.40 2.12
CA LEU A 266 1.66 -10.51 1.20
C LEU A 266 0.27 -11.01 0.84
N HIS A 267 0.11 -11.43 -0.42
CA HIS A 267 -0.85 -12.47 -0.76
C HIS A 267 -0.11 -13.80 -0.78
N LEU A 268 -0.16 -14.51 0.34
CA LEU A 268 0.46 -15.82 0.52
C LEU A 268 -0.54 -16.92 0.15
N ILE A 269 -0.11 -17.87 -0.67
CA ILE A 269 -0.90 -19.04 -1.07
C ILE A 269 -0.19 -20.28 -0.56
N VAL A 270 -0.86 -21.02 0.33
CA VAL A 270 -0.40 -22.31 0.85
C VAL A 270 -1.15 -23.41 0.13
N GLN A 271 -0.42 -24.36 -0.43
CA GLN A 271 -0.93 -25.41 -1.30
C GLN A 271 -0.83 -26.77 -0.62
N ARG A 272 -1.77 -27.65 -0.95
CA ARG A 272 -1.73 -29.05 -0.54
C ARG A 272 -0.58 -29.78 -1.24
N PRO A 273 0.12 -30.72 -0.56
CA PRO A 273 1.26 -31.42 -1.13
C PRO A 273 0.89 -32.55 -2.12
N THR A 274 0.10 -32.24 -3.15
CA THR A 274 -0.17 -33.18 -4.27
C THR A 274 0.95 -33.14 -5.31
N ILE A 275 1.11 -34.19 -6.10
CA ILE A 275 2.14 -34.24 -7.16
C ILE A 275 1.93 -33.11 -8.17
N ALA A 276 0.69 -32.87 -8.59
CA ALA A 276 0.35 -31.80 -9.53
C ALA A 276 0.79 -30.41 -9.01
N LEU A 277 0.48 -30.09 -7.75
CA LEU A 277 0.83 -28.79 -7.15
C LEU A 277 2.33 -28.67 -6.85
N ARG A 278 3.03 -29.78 -6.54
CA ARG A 278 4.50 -29.80 -6.45
C ARG A 278 5.15 -29.43 -7.77
N THR A 279 4.67 -30.02 -8.87
CA THR A 279 5.19 -29.72 -10.21
C THR A 279 4.88 -28.29 -10.61
N GLU A 280 3.66 -27.81 -10.34
CA GLU A 280 3.30 -26.41 -10.57
C GLU A 280 4.21 -25.44 -9.81
N LEU A 281 4.43 -25.68 -8.52
CA LEU A 281 5.31 -24.84 -7.70
C LEU A 281 6.75 -24.86 -8.21
N ALA A 282 7.25 -26.03 -8.63
CA ALA A 282 8.58 -26.15 -9.24
C ALA A 282 8.69 -25.30 -10.52
N LEU A 283 7.69 -25.38 -11.41
CA LEU A 283 7.64 -24.57 -12.63
C LEU A 283 7.56 -23.06 -12.31
N ARG A 284 6.77 -22.65 -11.32
CA ARG A 284 6.68 -21.25 -10.86
C ARG A 284 8.03 -20.74 -10.37
N ARG A 285 8.73 -21.52 -9.54
CA ARG A 285 10.07 -21.18 -9.02
C ARG A 285 11.09 -21.07 -10.15
N THR A 286 11.07 -21.97 -11.12
CA THR A 286 11.95 -21.91 -12.30
C THR A 286 11.65 -20.66 -13.13
N LYS A 287 10.38 -20.35 -13.40
CA LYS A 287 9.96 -19.14 -14.11
C LYS A 287 10.42 -17.86 -13.38
N GLN A 288 10.26 -17.80 -12.07
CA GLN A 288 10.72 -16.66 -11.25
C GLN A 288 12.24 -16.48 -11.37
N LYS A 289 13.02 -17.55 -11.20
CA LYS A 289 14.49 -17.50 -11.37
C LYS A 289 14.91 -17.01 -12.76
N LEU A 290 14.25 -17.49 -13.81
CA LEU A 290 14.53 -17.04 -15.18
C LEU A 290 14.20 -15.55 -15.37
N ASN A 291 13.08 -15.08 -14.82
CA ASN A 291 12.72 -13.67 -14.86
C ASN A 291 13.72 -12.80 -14.10
N ASP A 292 14.16 -13.23 -12.91
CA ASP A 292 15.14 -12.51 -12.09
C ASP A 292 16.51 -12.44 -12.79
N LEU A 293 16.93 -13.54 -13.42
CA LEU A 293 18.15 -13.58 -14.24
C LEU A 293 18.03 -12.65 -15.45
N GLY A 294 16.88 -12.66 -16.13
CA GLY A 294 16.61 -11.76 -17.25
C GLY A 294 16.61 -10.29 -16.83
N GLN A 295 16.00 -9.94 -15.70
CA GLN A 295 16.02 -8.57 -15.17
C GLN A 295 17.42 -8.12 -14.74
N LYS A 296 18.24 -9.02 -14.18
CA LYS A 296 19.65 -8.74 -13.83
C LYS A 296 20.55 -8.64 -15.06
N ALA A 297 20.28 -9.41 -16.12
CA ALA A 297 21.01 -9.37 -17.38
C ALA A 297 20.62 -8.19 -18.27
N ARG A 298 19.40 -7.65 -18.13
CA ARG A 298 18.87 -6.53 -18.91
C ARG A 298 19.76 -5.27 -18.88
N PRO A 299 20.25 -4.77 -17.72
CA PRO A 299 21.19 -3.65 -17.72
C PRO A 299 22.59 -3.99 -18.28
N LEU A 300 22.96 -5.27 -18.43
CA LEU A 300 24.22 -5.69 -19.07
C LEU A 300 24.06 -5.81 -20.59
N LEU A 301 22.92 -6.31 -21.05
CA LEU A 301 22.54 -6.39 -22.47
C LEU A 301 22.19 -5.03 -23.08
N GLU A 302 21.76 -4.05 -22.28
CA GLU A 302 21.54 -2.67 -22.74
C GLU A 302 22.84 -1.84 -22.80
N ARG A 303 23.90 -2.24 -22.07
CA ARG A 303 25.25 -1.62 -22.15
C ARG A 303 26.03 -2.08 -23.38
N HIS A 304 25.96 -3.37 -23.73
CA HIS A 304 26.70 -3.95 -24.84
C HIS A 304 26.42 -3.31 -26.23
N PRO A 305 25.17 -2.98 -26.62
CA PRO A 305 24.88 -2.29 -27.89
C PRO A 305 25.17 -0.78 -27.83
N ALA A 306 25.23 -0.16 -26.65
CA ALA A 306 25.63 1.24 -26.51
C ALA A 306 27.15 1.40 -26.66
N GLU A 307 27.93 0.46 -26.10
CA GLU A 307 29.39 0.39 -26.27
C GLU A 307 29.78 0.01 -27.70
N LEU A 308 29.06 -0.93 -28.34
CA LEU A 308 29.25 -1.24 -29.77
C LEU A 308 28.93 -0.04 -30.69
N ARG A 309 27.87 0.74 -30.42
CA ARG A 309 27.56 1.96 -31.20
C ARG A 309 28.55 3.11 -30.97
N LEU A 310 29.16 3.18 -29.78
CA LEU A 310 30.23 4.15 -29.48
C LEU A 310 31.55 3.74 -30.14
N GLN A 311 31.87 2.44 -30.18
CA GLN A 311 33.02 1.92 -30.90
C GLN A 311 32.86 2.03 -32.41
N GLU A 312 31.68 1.72 -32.98
CA GLU A 312 31.40 1.90 -34.41
C GLU A 312 31.45 3.37 -34.85
N ARG A 313 31.01 4.32 -33.99
CA ARG A 313 31.18 5.76 -34.24
C ARG A 313 32.65 6.21 -34.14
N ALA A 314 33.40 5.70 -33.17
CA ALA A 314 34.82 6.03 -33.01
C ALA A 314 35.69 5.44 -34.14
N THR A 315 35.30 4.29 -34.72
CA THR A 315 35.99 3.73 -35.90
C THR A 315 35.58 4.42 -37.21
N ALA A 316 34.35 4.95 -37.30
CA ALA A 316 33.91 5.71 -38.48
C ALA A 316 34.56 7.11 -38.58
N ASP A 317 34.94 7.73 -37.46
CA ASP A 317 35.64 9.03 -37.43
C ASP A 317 37.16 8.91 -37.70
N MET A 318 37.74 7.70 -37.77
CA MET A 318 39.17 7.51 -38.07
C MET A 318 39.49 7.19 -39.54
N ASP A 319 38.47 7.00 -40.39
CA ASP A 319 38.64 6.70 -41.83
C ASP A 319 38.24 7.88 -42.75
N ASP A 320 38.04 9.09 -42.22
CA ASP A 320 37.90 10.31 -43.03
C ASP A 320 39.26 11.02 -43.20
N PRO A 321 39.90 11.01 -44.39
CA PRO A 321 41.20 11.64 -44.61
C PRO A 321 41.18 13.18 -44.60
N ASN A 322 40.05 13.84 -44.29
CA ASN A 322 39.89 15.28 -44.52
C ASN A 322 39.77 16.18 -43.26
N GLN A 323 39.81 15.64 -42.04
CA GLN A 323 39.78 16.47 -40.81
C GLN A 323 41.16 16.90 -40.28
N GLY A 324 42.09 17.20 -41.19
CA GLY A 324 43.43 17.72 -40.86
C GLY A 324 43.68 19.19 -41.20
N ARG A 325 42.69 19.96 -41.67
CA ARG A 325 42.95 21.29 -42.28
C ARG A 325 42.13 22.49 -41.80
N GLU A 326 41.26 22.38 -40.81
CA GLU A 326 40.49 23.54 -40.32
C GLU A 326 40.90 24.10 -38.94
N ALA A 327 41.90 23.54 -38.27
CA ALA A 327 42.39 24.07 -36.99
C ALA A 327 43.52 25.13 -37.11
N LEU A 328 43.80 25.65 -38.31
CA LEU A 328 44.93 26.58 -38.57
C LEU A 328 44.55 27.84 -39.39
N ARG A 329 43.27 28.25 -39.44
CA ARG A 329 42.81 29.47 -40.14
C ARG A 329 41.85 30.37 -39.34
N SER A 330 42.10 30.54 -38.05
CA SER A 330 41.44 31.58 -37.24
C SER A 330 42.39 32.33 -36.30
N LEU A 331 43.67 32.37 -36.67
CA LEU A 331 44.58 33.46 -36.30
C LEU A 331 44.85 34.28 -37.57
N GLU A 332 43.91 35.17 -37.87
CA GLU A 332 44.11 36.43 -38.61
C GLU A 332 42.90 37.34 -38.38
#